data_AF-A0A1G8NMN9-F1
#
_entry.id   AF-A0A1G8NMN9-F1
#
_cell.length_a   1.000
_cell.length_b   1.000
_cell.length_c   1.000
_cell.angle_alpha   90.00
_cell.angle_beta   90.00
_cell.angle_gamma   90.00
#
_symmetry.space_group_name_H-M   'P 1'
#
loop_
_entity.id
_entity.type
_entity.pdbx_description
1 polymer ?
#
loop_
_entity_poly.entity_id
_entity_poly.type
_entity_poly.pdbx_seq_one_letter_code
_entity_poly.pdbx_strand_id
1 'polypeptide(L)'
;MSRSLTLAPVELGVPEVISAAKKLADGHPVVLIDTTGSTDEGALLLAAETITTEKMAFLVRYSSGFVCAALPAEQADRLGLPAMSDQNQDRGQISFGVSVDASEGISTGISAYDRARTARLLADPATVPGDLRRPGHLVPVRTANAGVLARSGLAEATADLAALAGLAPVSVFASVVSELYPTELAGADELRTFAREHDLPVVELRQVKTHRLRTERQIGQEAEARLPLPAGNFTAVGFRSAIDGAEHLALVEARTWTAAATRPPSVYLHAECVIGDVFGSFGCPCGQRLQAAIEELGRRGNGLVLYLRTGQRGSTRLTETLAGLAAGSACPATLTPEQRSVAAEMLLDLGIEQTVSLGEVPLLLAR
;
A
#
# COMPACT_ATOMS: atom_id res chain seq x y z
N MET A 1 -0.64 -24.14 21.51
CA MET A 1 0.57 -23.28 21.53
C MET A 1 0.11 -21.85 21.50
N SER A 2 0.28 -21.09 22.58
CA SER A 2 -0.08 -19.67 22.64
C SER A 2 0.81 -18.89 21.66
N ARG A 3 0.20 -18.27 20.65
CA ARG A 3 0.91 -17.34 19.76
C ARG A 3 0.89 -15.95 20.41
N SER A 4 2.04 -15.28 20.46
CA SER A 4 2.17 -13.91 20.95
C SER A 4 2.32 -12.95 19.78
N LEU A 5 1.68 -11.78 19.85
CA LEU A 5 1.93 -10.67 18.93
C LEU A 5 2.82 -9.66 19.66
N THR A 6 4.06 -9.52 19.20
CA THR A 6 4.97 -8.49 19.73
C THR A 6 4.66 -7.18 19.02
N LEU A 7 4.18 -6.19 19.78
CA LEU A 7 4.02 -4.83 19.32
C LEU A 7 5.38 -4.14 19.53
N ALA A 8 6.21 -4.11 18.48
CA ALA A 8 7.49 -3.42 18.55
C ALA A 8 7.27 -1.92 18.30
N PRO A 9 7.98 -1.03 19.02
CA PRO A 9 7.96 0.39 18.69
C PRO A 9 8.44 0.57 17.25
N VAL A 10 7.61 1.27 16.48
CA VAL A 10 7.79 1.55 15.06
C VAL A 10 8.81 2.69 14.95
N GLU A 11 10.09 2.38 15.16
CA GLU A 11 11.16 3.36 15.10
C GLU A 11 12.36 2.80 14.37
N LEU A 12 12.33 2.94 13.04
CA LEU A 12 13.43 3.34 12.15
C LEU A 12 12.98 3.04 10.71
N GLY A 13 12.73 4.11 9.95
CA GLY A 13 12.48 4.01 8.51
C GLY A 13 13.66 3.35 7.79
N VAL A 14 13.42 2.83 6.58
CA VAL A 14 14.48 2.19 5.79
C VAL A 14 15.51 3.24 5.34
N PRO A 15 16.80 3.14 5.72
CA PRO A 15 17.82 4.17 5.45
C PRO A 15 18.02 4.48 3.97
N GLU A 16 17.97 3.46 3.11
CA GLU A 16 18.12 3.60 1.65
C GLU A 16 16.98 4.47 1.08
N VAL A 17 15.76 4.28 1.57
CA VAL A 17 14.59 5.07 1.16
C VAL A 17 14.72 6.51 1.61
N ILE A 18 15.16 6.75 2.84
CA ILE A 18 15.39 8.11 3.37
C ILE A 18 16.45 8.84 2.53
N SER A 19 17.56 8.16 2.24
CA SER A 19 18.65 8.70 1.41
C SER A 19 18.18 9.01 -0.01
N ALA A 20 17.46 8.09 -0.64
CA ALA A 20 16.91 8.28 -1.99
C ALA A 20 15.89 9.42 -2.05
N ALA A 21 14.97 9.50 -1.08
CA ALA A 21 13.99 10.58 -1.00
C ALA A 21 14.68 11.95 -0.87
N LYS A 22 15.74 12.06 -0.05
CA LYS A 22 16.53 13.29 0.05
C LYS A 22 17.21 13.66 -1.27
N LYS A 23 17.86 12.69 -1.93
CA LYS A 23 18.49 12.92 -3.24
C LYS A 23 17.47 13.35 -4.29
N LEU A 24 16.27 12.76 -4.26
CA LEU A 24 15.17 13.09 -5.14
C LEU A 24 14.63 14.50 -4.87
N ALA A 25 14.54 14.93 -3.61
CA ALA A 25 14.21 16.30 -3.21
C ALA A 25 15.23 17.32 -3.74
N ASP A 26 16.52 16.97 -3.71
CA ASP A 26 17.60 17.75 -4.35
C ASP A 26 17.57 17.65 -5.90
N GLY A 27 16.58 16.94 -6.44
CA GLY A 27 16.33 16.74 -7.86
C GLY A 27 17.25 15.71 -8.53
N HIS A 28 18.03 14.92 -7.80
CA HIS A 28 18.90 13.90 -8.40
C HIS A 28 18.10 12.66 -8.82
N PRO A 29 18.50 11.96 -9.89
CA PRO A 29 17.89 10.70 -10.26
C PRO A 29 18.08 9.62 -9.18
N VAL A 30 17.17 8.65 -9.15
CA VAL A 30 17.25 7.46 -8.29
C VAL A 30 17.08 6.22 -9.16
N VAL A 31 17.85 5.17 -8.87
CA VAL A 31 17.66 3.85 -9.49
C VAL A 31 16.73 3.02 -8.61
N LEU A 32 15.59 2.60 -9.17
CA LEU A 32 14.63 1.72 -8.51
C LEU A 32 14.75 0.32 -9.11
N ILE A 33 14.87 -0.69 -8.24
CA ILE A 33 14.95 -2.10 -8.62
C ILE A 33 13.72 -2.85 -8.09
N ASP A 34 13.12 -3.68 -8.93
CA ASP A 34 12.11 -4.64 -8.56
C ASP A 34 12.64 -6.07 -8.79
N THR A 35 12.83 -6.80 -7.70
CA THR A 35 13.26 -8.21 -7.67
C THR A 35 12.12 -9.16 -7.30
N THR A 36 10.87 -8.69 -7.33
CA THR A 36 9.71 -9.48 -6.92
C THR A 36 9.14 -10.34 -8.05
N GLY A 37 9.49 -10.03 -9.31
CA GLY A 37 9.05 -10.75 -10.51
C GLY A 37 9.95 -11.92 -10.89
N SER A 38 9.57 -12.62 -11.98
CA SER A 38 10.40 -13.67 -12.58
C SER A 38 11.63 -13.13 -13.33
N THR A 39 11.61 -11.85 -13.65
CA THR A 39 12.70 -11.08 -14.25
C THR A 39 12.92 -9.87 -13.38
N ASP A 40 14.18 -9.64 -12.99
CA ASP A 40 14.55 -8.39 -12.34
C ASP A 40 14.30 -7.25 -13.32
N GLU A 41 13.57 -6.23 -12.89
CA GLU A 41 13.34 -5.02 -13.66
C GLU A 41 13.82 -3.82 -12.86
N GLY A 42 14.22 -2.77 -13.55
CA GLY A 42 14.54 -1.53 -12.87
C GLY A 42 14.42 -0.31 -13.77
N ALA A 43 14.21 0.81 -13.11
CA ALA A 43 13.94 2.08 -13.75
C ALA A 43 14.81 3.17 -13.14
N LEU A 44 15.20 4.10 -14.00
CA LEU A 44 15.71 5.38 -13.58
C LEU A 44 14.52 6.33 -13.37
N LEU A 45 14.43 6.95 -12.21
CA LEU A 45 13.32 7.84 -11.86
C LEU A 45 13.79 9.22 -11.41
N LEU A 46 12.94 10.21 -11.64
CA LEU A 46 13.12 11.61 -11.26
C LEU A 46 11.76 12.18 -10.81
N ALA A 47 11.75 13.03 -9.80
CA ALA A 47 10.55 13.77 -9.44
C ALA A 47 10.21 14.76 -10.55
N ALA A 48 8.95 14.77 -10.98
CA ALA A 48 8.50 15.57 -12.10
C ALA A 48 8.51 17.08 -11.77
N GLU A 49 8.32 17.43 -10.49
CA GLU A 49 8.37 18.82 -10.00
C GLU A 49 9.74 19.48 -10.20
N THR A 50 10.82 18.75 -9.90
CA THR A 50 12.20 19.27 -9.87
C THR A 50 13.03 18.87 -11.09
N ILE A 51 12.43 18.21 -12.08
CA ILE A 51 13.17 17.73 -13.24
C ILE A 51 13.70 18.89 -14.09
N THR A 52 14.95 18.79 -14.54
CA THR A 52 15.56 19.73 -15.49
C THR A 52 15.71 19.10 -16.87
N THR A 53 16.02 19.92 -17.87
CA THR A 53 16.26 19.45 -19.24
C THR A 53 17.44 18.47 -19.30
N GLU A 54 18.51 18.75 -18.56
CA GLU A 54 19.71 17.90 -18.50
C GLU A 54 19.39 16.55 -17.86
N LYS A 55 18.56 16.55 -16.81
CA LYS A 55 18.13 15.32 -16.11
C LYS A 55 17.18 14.48 -16.97
N MET A 56 16.28 15.10 -17.72
CA MET A 56 15.48 14.39 -18.73
C MET A 56 16.37 13.82 -19.85
N ALA A 57 17.37 14.57 -20.30
CA ALA A 57 18.33 14.08 -21.30
C ALA A 57 19.14 12.89 -20.78
N PHE A 58 19.56 12.94 -19.51
CA PHE A 58 20.21 11.83 -18.81
C PHE A 58 19.28 10.60 -18.75
N LEU A 59 18.03 10.78 -18.31
CA LEU A 59 17.05 9.70 -18.26
C LEU A 59 16.86 9.04 -19.62
N VAL A 60 16.74 9.83 -20.69
CA VAL A 60 16.55 9.32 -22.06
C VAL A 60 17.80 8.62 -22.59
N ARG A 61 19.00 9.11 -22.27
CA ARG A 61 20.25 8.52 -22.74
C ARG A 61 20.47 7.10 -22.24
N TYR A 62 20.07 6.81 -21.02
CA TYR A 62 20.35 5.55 -20.33
C TYR A 62 19.10 4.67 -20.14
N SER A 63 18.01 4.96 -20.84
CA SER A 63 16.77 4.17 -20.76
C SER A 63 16.25 3.79 -22.14
N SER A 64 15.15 3.05 -22.17
CA SER A 64 14.43 2.71 -23.40
C SER A 64 13.89 3.93 -24.15
N GLY A 65 13.87 5.11 -23.51
CA GLY A 65 13.28 6.33 -24.06
C GLY A 65 11.74 6.36 -24.02
N PHE A 66 11.10 5.25 -23.61
CA PHE A 66 9.66 5.18 -23.35
C PHE A 66 9.35 5.76 -21.96
N VAL A 67 9.34 7.10 -21.89
CA VAL A 67 9.24 7.82 -20.62
C VAL A 67 7.80 7.86 -20.13
N CYS A 68 7.60 7.26 -18.97
CA CYS A 68 6.32 7.24 -18.26
C CYS A 68 6.30 8.31 -17.17
N ALA A 69 5.12 8.82 -16.85
CA ALA A 69 4.87 9.73 -15.72
C ALA A 69 3.89 9.08 -14.75
N ALA A 70 4.37 8.59 -13.61
CA ALA A 70 3.52 8.08 -12.55
C ALA A 70 2.82 9.23 -11.84
N LEU A 71 1.50 9.11 -11.63
CA LEU A 71 0.69 10.10 -10.94
C LEU A 71 -0.55 9.45 -10.30
N PRO A 72 -1.08 10.00 -9.19
CA PRO A 72 -2.32 9.52 -8.58
C PRO A 72 -3.48 9.54 -9.58
N ALA A 73 -4.39 8.58 -9.44
CA ALA A 73 -5.60 8.53 -10.26
C ALA A 73 -6.41 9.84 -10.19
N GLU A 74 -6.52 10.45 -9.00
CA GLU A 74 -7.18 11.74 -8.80
C GLU A 74 -6.51 12.88 -9.59
N GLN A 75 -5.17 12.91 -9.65
CA GLN A 75 -4.44 13.89 -10.45
C GLN A 75 -4.70 13.69 -11.94
N ALA A 76 -4.73 12.43 -12.39
CA ALA A 76 -5.08 12.10 -13.77
C ALA A 76 -6.51 12.52 -14.10
N ASP A 77 -7.46 12.33 -13.19
CA ASP A 77 -8.86 12.74 -13.37
C ASP A 77 -9.00 14.27 -13.41
N ARG A 78 -8.34 14.98 -12.48
CA ARG A 78 -8.28 16.45 -12.45
C ARG A 78 -7.76 17.05 -13.76
N LEU A 79 -6.72 16.44 -14.34
CA LEU A 79 -6.10 16.87 -15.59
C LEU A 79 -6.82 16.32 -16.84
N GLY A 80 -7.89 15.54 -16.67
CA GLY A 80 -8.66 14.93 -17.76
C GLY A 80 -7.84 13.96 -18.60
N LEU A 81 -6.94 13.17 -17.98
CA LEU A 81 -6.04 12.20 -18.63
C LEU A 81 -6.67 10.80 -18.62
N PRO A 82 -7.47 10.40 -19.63
CA PRO A 82 -8.13 9.09 -19.64
C PRO A 82 -7.12 7.95 -19.81
N ALA A 83 -7.56 6.74 -19.47
CA ALA A 83 -6.83 5.52 -19.81
C ALA A 83 -6.65 5.41 -21.34
N MET A 84 -5.55 4.79 -21.77
CA MET A 84 -5.25 4.59 -23.19
C MET A 84 -6.17 3.56 -23.85
N SER A 85 -6.68 2.60 -23.08
CA SER A 85 -7.59 1.55 -23.53
C SER A 85 -8.68 1.33 -22.51
N ASP A 86 -9.92 1.15 -22.97
CA ASP A 86 -11.06 0.79 -22.13
C ASP A 86 -10.94 -0.64 -21.55
N GLN A 87 -10.21 -1.52 -22.25
CA GLN A 87 -9.92 -2.88 -21.81
C GLN A 87 -8.43 -3.01 -21.54
N ASN A 88 -8.05 -3.01 -20.26
CA ASN A 88 -6.66 -3.19 -19.88
C ASN A 88 -6.22 -4.66 -20.05
N GLN A 89 -5.47 -4.91 -21.12
CA GLN A 89 -4.89 -6.22 -21.44
C GLN A 89 -3.43 -6.37 -20.97
N ASP A 90 -2.89 -5.35 -20.29
CA ASP A 90 -1.53 -5.41 -19.75
C ASP A 90 -1.42 -6.54 -18.72
N ARG A 91 -0.32 -7.31 -18.79
CA ARG A 91 -0.09 -8.43 -17.88
C ARG A 91 0.08 -7.95 -16.43
N GLY A 92 0.73 -6.81 -16.24
CA GLY A 92 0.91 -6.16 -14.94
C GLY A 92 -0.31 -5.36 -14.48
N GLN A 93 -1.38 -5.30 -15.29
CA GLN A 93 -2.56 -4.47 -15.06
C GLN A 93 -2.20 -3.00 -14.79
N ILE A 94 -1.13 -2.52 -15.42
CA ILE A 94 -0.66 -1.14 -15.36
C ILE A 94 -1.67 -0.27 -16.10
N SER A 95 -2.10 0.82 -15.45
CA SER A 95 -3.11 1.73 -16.02
C SER A 95 -2.42 2.85 -16.79
N PHE A 96 -2.02 2.56 -18.04
CA PHE A 96 -1.48 3.55 -18.96
C PHE A 96 -2.57 4.53 -19.41
N GLY A 97 -2.26 5.82 -19.39
CA GLY A 97 -3.06 6.90 -19.91
C GLY A 97 -2.70 7.25 -21.35
N VAL A 98 -3.59 7.99 -22.02
CA VAL A 98 -3.28 8.59 -23.33
C VAL A 98 -2.08 9.53 -23.17
N SER A 99 -1.10 9.41 -24.07
CA SER A 99 0.13 10.21 -24.00
C SER A 99 -0.14 11.70 -24.11
N VAL A 100 0.73 12.50 -23.50
CA VAL A 100 0.50 13.94 -23.28
C VAL A 100 1.76 14.76 -23.49
N ASP A 101 1.55 15.99 -23.96
CA ASP A 101 2.54 17.06 -24.05
C ASP A 101 1.99 18.33 -23.42
N ALA A 102 2.85 19.26 -23.01
CA ALA A 102 2.47 20.64 -22.73
C ALA A 102 1.79 21.26 -23.95
N SER A 103 0.75 22.08 -23.76
CA SER A 103 0.10 22.78 -24.87
C SER A 103 0.96 23.91 -25.43
N GLU A 104 1.69 24.60 -24.56
CA GLU A 104 2.51 25.77 -24.87
C GLU A 104 3.95 25.67 -24.38
N GLY A 105 4.82 26.49 -24.99
CA GLY A 105 6.24 26.65 -24.63
C GLY A 105 7.07 25.39 -24.86
N ILE A 106 6.63 24.56 -25.80
CA ILE A 106 7.35 23.42 -26.36
C ILE A 106 7.38 23.52 -27.88
N SER A 107 8.24 22.72 -28.51
CA SER A 107 8.30 22.57 -29.96
C SER A 107 7.49 21.35 -30.43
N THR A 108 8.18 20.30 -30.85
CA THR A 108 7.61 19.03 -31.29
C THR A 108 7.11 18.17 -30.13
N GLY A 109 7.62 18.37 -28.90
CA GLY A 109 7.25 17.60 -27.73
C GLY A 109 8.26 16.52 -27.32
N ILE A 110 9.05 16.01 -28.26
CA ILE A 110 9.92 14.85 -28.01
C ILE A 110 11.28 15.20 -27.37
N SER A 111 11.70 16.47 -27.49
CA SER A 111 13.01 16.89 -26.97
C SER A 111 13.07 16.72 -25.44
N ALA A 112 14.27 16.60 -24.88
CA ALA A 112 14.43 16.54 -23.43
C ALA A 112 13.89 17.82 -22.74
N TYR A 113 13.99 18.97 -23.41
CA TYR A 113 13.42 20.22 -22.94
C TYR A 113 11.90 20.15 -22.88
N ASP A 114 11.27 19.74 -23.99
CA ASP A 114 9.82 19.68 -24.09
C ASP A 114 9.24 18.68 -23.09
N ARG A 115 9.81 17.47 -23.00
CA ARG A 115 9.38 16.45 -22.05
C ARG A 115 9.58 16.87 -20.59
N ALA A 116 10.68 17.55 -20.26
CA ALA A 116 10.87 18.08 -18.91
C ALA A 116 9.82 19.15 -18.55
N ARG A 117 9.42 19.98 -19.52
CA ARG A 117 8.35 20.96 -19.33
C ARG A 117 6.99 20.28 -19.11
N THR A 118 6.65 19.30 -19.93
CA THR A 118 5.41 18.50 -19.75
C THR A 118 5.39 17.83 -18.38
N ALA A 119 6.50 17.23 -17.93
CA ALA A 119 6.60 16.60 -16.62
C ALA A 119 6.32 17.59 -15.47
N ARG A 120 6.91 18.79 -15.49
CA ARG A 120 6.64 19.82 -14.48
C ARG A 120 5.18 20.24 -14.45
N LEU A 121 4.53 20.38 -15.61
CA LEU A 121 3.09 20.69 -15.66
C LEU A 121 2.24 19.55 -15.07
N LEU A 122 2.61 18.28 -15.28
CA LEU A 122 1.90 17.17 -14.66
C LEU A 122 1.98 17.21 -13.12
N ALA A 123 3.07 17.73 -12.56
CA ALA A 123 3.26 17.87 -11.12
C ALA A 123 2.59 19.14 -10.54
N ASP A 124 2.48 20.21 -11.32
CA ASP A 124 2.00 21.51 -10.85
C ASP A 124 0.50 21.46 -10.48
N PRO A 125 0.13 21.84 -9.23
CA PRO A 125 -1.27 21.87 -8.80
C PRO A 125 -2.11 22.91 -9.53
N ALA A 126 -1.50 23.95 -10.12
CA ALA A 126 -2.19 24.99 -10.88
C ALA A 126 -2.55 24.58 -12.32
N THR A 127 -1.93 23.52 -12.85
CA THR A 127 -2.17 23.04 -14.22
C THR A 127 -3.63 22.64 -14.41
N VAL A 128 -4.25 23.08 -15.49
CA VAL A 128 -5.60 22.71 -15.91
C VAL A 128 -5.57 21.83 -17.16
N PRO A 129 -6.66 21.11 -17.50
CA PRO A 129 -6.67 20.23 -18.67
C PRO A 129 -6.28 20.89 -20.01
N GLY A 130 -6.50 22.20 -20.16
CA GLY A 130 -6.14 22.97 -21.36
C GLY A 130 -4.64 23.24 -21.52
N ASP A 131 -3.86 23.08 -20.46
CA ASP A 131 -2.39 23.23 -20.49
C ASP A 131 -1.69 22.00 -21.08
N LEU A 132 -2.47 20.97 -21.43
CA LEU A 132 -2.00 19.67 -21.89
C LEU A 132 -2.70 19.28 -23.19
N ARG A 133 -1.92 18.79 -24.16
CA ARG A 133 -2.43 18.28 -25.45
C ARG A 133 -2.20 16.78 -25.58
N ARG A 134 -3.09 16.13 -26.33
CA ARG A 134 -3.08 14.68 -26.59
C ARG A 134 -3.22 14.43 -28.11
N PRO A 135 -2.49 13.45 -28.70
CA PRO A 135 -1.41 12.67 -28.06
C PRO A 135 -0.18 13.55 -27.77
N GLY A 136 0.82 12.96 -27.10
CA GLY A 136 2.11 13.56 -26.84
C GLY A 136 3.21 12.53 -26.56
N HIS A 137 4.26 12.92 -25.84
CA HIS A 137 5.50 12.14 -25.72
C HIS A 137 5.86 11.71 -24.29
N LEU A 138 5.05 12.06 -23.29
CA LEU A 138 5.04 11.41 -21.99
C LEU A 138 3.82 10.52 -21.85
N VAL A 139 3.98 9.32 -21.28
CA VAL A 139 2.89 8.37 -21.05
C VAL A 139 2.47 8.43 -19.58
N PRO A 140 1.29 8.98 -19.24
CA PRO A 140 0.80 8.94 -17.87
C PRO A 140 0.57 7.50 -17.40
N VAL A 141 0.89 7.20 -16.15
CA VAL A 141 0.61 5.91 -15.50
C VAL A 141 -0.13 6.17 -14.20
N ARG A 142 -1.41 5.81 -14.15
CA ARG A 142 -2.28 6.03 -12.99
C ARG A 142 -1.89 5.08 -11.87
N THR A 143 -1.42 5.62 -10.75
CA THR A 143 -1.07 4.84 -9.56
C THR A 143 -2.30 4.53 -8.70
N ALA A 144 -2.21 3.46 -7.91
CA ALA A 144 -3.21 3.16 -6.90
C ALA A 144 -3.20 4.21 -5.77
N ASN A 145 -4.36 4.49 -5.15
CA ASN A 145 -4.49 5.54 -4.13
C ASN A 145 -3.52 5.36 -2.95
N ALA A 146 -3.27 4.12 -2.52
CA ALA A 146 -2.32 3.83 -1.44
C ALA A 146 -0.92 3.45 -1.95
N GLY A 147 -0.58 3.76 -3.20
CA GLY A 147 0.73 3.50 -3.78
C GLY A 147 1.15 2.04 -3.67
N VAL A 148 2.41 1.79 -3.25
CA VAL A 148 2.99 0.44 -3.17
C VAL A 148 2.31 -0.46 -2.14
N LEU A 149 1.52 0.13 -1.24
CA LEU A 149 0.75 -0.62 -0.25
C LEU A 149 -0.46 -1.29 -0.90
N ALA A 150 -1.10 -0.63 -1.87
CA ALA A 150 -2.22 -1.19 -2.63
C ALA A 150 -1.79 -2.00 -3.86
N ARG A 151 -0.75 -1.57 -4.59
CA ARG A 151 -0.22 -2.28 -5.76
C ARG A 151 1.31 -2.21 -5.76
N SER A 152 1.96 -3.37 -5.67
CA SER A 152 3.42 -3.44 -5.81
C SER A 152 3.82 -3.27 -7.28
N GLY A 153 4.11 -2.04 -7.70
CA GLY A 153 4.60 -1.74 -9.05
C GLY A 153 5.61 -0.59 -9.06
N LEU A 154 6.43 -0.51 -10.12
CA LEU A 154 7.42 0.56 -10.29
C LEU A 154 6.76 1.94 -10.30
N ALA A 155 5.62 2.08 -10.99
CA ALA A 155 4.89 3.35 -11.05
C ALA A 155 4.50 3.84 -9.63
N GLU A 156 3.93 2.95 -8.81
CA GLU A 156 3.61 3.27 -7.41
C GLU A 156 4.85 3.65 -6.60
N ALA A 157 5.92 2.86 -6.69
CA ALA A 157 7.13 3.11 -5.93
C ALA A 157 7.80 4.43 -6.30
N THR A 158 7.78 4.80 -7.57
CA THR A 158 8.34 6.08 -8.03
C THR A 158 7.53 7.27 -7.51
N ALA A 159 6.19 7.21 -7.57
CA ALA A 159 5.31 8.26 -7.06
C ALA A 159 5.40 8.37 -5.53
N ASP A 160 5.46 7.24 -4.84
CA ASP A 160 5.61 7.18 -3.39
C ASP A 160 6.95 7.76 -2.93
N LEU A 161 8.05 7.50 -3.65
CA LEU A 161 9.34 8.12 -3.36
C LEU A 161 9.29 9.65 -3.52
N ALA A 162 8.57 10.16 -4.53
CA ALA A 162 8.37 11.60 -4.69
C ALA A 162 7.57 12.20 -3.51
N ALA A 163 6.51 11.51 -3.07
CA ALA A 163 5.75 11.92 -1.89
C ALA A 163 6.59 11.89 -0.60
N LEU A 164 7.38 10.83 -0.39
CA LEU A 164 8.30 10.70 0.75
C LEU A 164 9.42 11.76 0.73
N ALA A 165 9.74 12.30 -0.45
CA ALA A 165 10.66 13.42 -0.63
C ALA A 165 10.03 14.79 -0.31
N GLY A 166 8.74 14.84 0.02
CA GLY A 166 8.00 16.08 0.27
C GLY A 166 7.65 16.86 -1.00
N LEU A 167 7.70 16.21 -2.16
CA LEU A 167 7.34 16.79 -3.46
C LEU A 167 5.93 16.36 -3.87
N ALA A 168 5.41 16.95 -4.95
CA ALA A 168 4.23 16.44 -5.62
C ALA A 168 4.41 14.93 -5.93
N PRO A 169 3.38 14.08 -5.74
CA PRO A 169 3.46 12.63 -5.95
C PRO A 169 3.48 12.24 -7.44
N VAL A 170 4.25 12.97 -8.23
CA VAL A 170 4.40 12.79 -9.68
C VAL A 170 5.86 12.61 -10.01
N SER A 171 6.18 11.52 -10.68
CA SER A 171 7.55 11.17 -11.07
C SER A 171 7.60 10.70 -12.51
N VAL A 172 8.70 10.99 -13.20
CA VAL A 172 8.99 10.37 -14.48
C VAL A 172 9.95 9.22 -14.31
N PHE A 173 9.74 8.16 -15.06
CA PHE A 173 10.60 6.97 -15.01
C PHE A 173 10.66 6.27 -16.37
N ALA A 174 11.75 5.55 -16.60
CA ALA A 174 11.90 4.67 -17.76
C ALA A 174 12.85 3.52 -17.42
N SER A 175 12.59 2.34 -18.00
CA SER A 175 13.41 1.16 -17.80
C SER A 175 14.80 1.33 -18.40
N VAL A 176 15.82 0.92 -17.66
CA VAL A 176 17.23 1.01 -18.09
C VAL A 176 17.53 -0.14 -19.05
N VAL A 177 18.13 0.19 -20.20
CA VAL A 177 18.57 -0.80 -21.19
C VAL A 177 19.95 -1.31 -20.80
N SER A 178 20.20 -2.60 -20.96
CA SER A 178 21.49 -3.21 -20.63
C SER A 178 22.57 -2.77 -21.61
N GLU A 179 23.76 -2.42 -21.09
CA GLU A 179 24.96 -2.22 -21.91
C GLU A 179 25.69 -3.55 -22.14
N LEU A 180 25.56 -4.50 -21.21
CA LEU A 180 26.14 -5.85 -21.32
C LEU A 180 25.40 -6.70 -22.37
N TYR A 181 24.07 -6.53 -22.45
CA TYR A 181 23.18 -7.22 -23.39
C TYR A 181 22.29 -6.19 -24.10
N PRO A 182 22.76 -5.50 -25.15
CA PRO A 182 22.07 -4.34 -25.75
C PRO A 182 20.64 -4.56 -26.27
N THR A 183 20.17 -5.80 -26.33
CA THR A 183 18.81 -6.18 -26.72
C THR A 183 17.87 -6.40 -25.53
N GLU A 184 18.39 -6.31 -24.31
CA GLU A 184 17.70 -6.64 -23.06
C GLU A 184 17.64 -5.43 -22.10
N LEU A 185 16.86 -5.56 -21.04
CA LEU A 185 16.87 -4.61 -19.92
C LEU A 185 18.00 -4.93 -18.95
N ALA A 186 18.50 -3.90 -18.25
CA ALA A 186 19.52 -4.07 -17.23
C ALA A 186 18.96 -4.81 -16.01
N GLY A 187 19.62 -5.91 -15.62
CA GLY A 187 19.29 -6.65 -14.41
C GLY A 187 19.77 -5.95 -13.13
N ALA A 188 19.41 -6.50 -11.96
CA ALA A 188 19.71 -5.85 -10.67
C ALA A 188 21.20 -5.56 -10.42
N ASP A 189 22.10 -6.48 -10.79
CA ASP A 189 23.55 -6.29 -10.60
C ASP A 189 24.15 -5.22 -11.53
N GLU A 190 23.66 -5.15 -12.76
CA GLU A 190 24.04 -4.12 -13.72
C GLU A 190 23.53 -2.76 -13.28
N LEU A 191 22.27 -2.67 -12.83
CA LEU A 191 21.68 -1.45 -12.26
C LEU A 191 22.45 -0.92 -11.05
N ARG A 192 22.90 -1.81 -10.16
CA ARG A 192 23.77 -1.42 -9.03
C ARG A 192 25.14 -0.93 -9.49
N THR A 193 25.65 -1.46 -10.60
CA THR A 193 26.92 -1.02 -11.19
C THR A 193 26.77 0.35 -11.84
N PHE A 194 25.77 0.51 -12.69
CA PHE A 194 25.35 1.78 -13.28
C PHE A 194 25.17 2.88 -12.21
N ALA A 195 24.47 2.56 -11.11
CA ALA A 195 24.26 3.50 -10.03
C ALA A 195 25.57 3.95 -9.37
N ARG A 196 26.55 3.05 -9.19
CA ARG A 196 27.87 3.42 -8.65
C ARG A 196 28.66 4.31 -9.61
N GLU A 197 28.62 4.01 -10.90
CA GLU A 197 29.32 4.78 -11.94
C GLU A 197 28.79 6.21 -12.07
N HIS A 198 27.49 6.40 -11.82
CA HIS A 198 26.81 7.68 -11.91
C HIS A 198 26.54 8.37 -10.55
N ASP A 199 27.06 7.84 -9.44
CA ASP A 199 26.81 8.32 -8.07
C ASP A 199 25.31 8.49 -7.73
N LEU A 200 24.51 7.50 -8.11
CA LEU A 200 23.07 7.48 -7.91
C LEU A 200 22.69 6.59 -6.72
N PRO A 201 21.70 6.99 -5.89
CA PRO A 201 21.12 6.11 -4.89
C PRO A 201 20.35 4.96 -5.55
N VAL A 202 20.40 3.80 -4.92
CA VAL A 202 19.62 2.61 -5.31
C VAL A 202 18.61 2.31 -4.22
N VAL A 203 17.37 2.06 -4.62
CA VAL A 203 16.30 1.58 -3.73
C VAL A 203 15.59 0.40 -4.38
N GLU A 204 15.16 -0.56 -3.57
CA GLU A 204 14.31 -1.65 -4.00
C GLU A 204 12.84 -1.34 -3.71
N LEU A 205 11.93 -1.79 -4.57
CA LEU A 205 10.49 -1.62 -4.40
C LEU A 205 10.02 -2.12 -3.01
N ARG A 206 10.51 -3.29 -2.58
CA ARG A 206 10.18 -3.84 -1.25
C ARG A 206 10.66 -2.96 -0.10
N GLN A 207 11.74 -2.19 -0.29
CA GLN A 207 12.25 -1.25 0.72
C GLN A 207 11.31 -0.05 0.83
N VAL A 208 10.80 0.49 -0.28
CA VAL A 208 9.77 1.55 -0.26
C VAL A 208 8.53 1.07 0.49
N LYS A 209 8.03 -0.13 0.15
CA LYS A 209 6.88 -0.74 0.83
C LYS A 209 7.12 -0.92 2.33
N THR A 210 8.27 -1.45 2.70
CA THR A 210 8.66 -1.66 4.10
C THR A 210 8.80 -0.33 4.84
N HIS A 211 9.35 0.71 4.19
CA HIS A 211 9.48 2.02 4.79
C HIS A 211 8.10 2.58 5.12
N ARG A 212 7.19 2.65 4.15
CA ARG A 212 5.83 3.17 4.35
C ARG A 212 5.07 2.41 5.44
N LEU A 213 5.12 1.09 5.44
CA LEU A 213 4.53 0.24 6.50
C LEU A 213 5.10 0.52 7.90
N ARG A 214 6.33 1.06 7.99
CA ARG A 214 7.02 1.36 9.25
C ARG A 214 7.00 2.84 9.62
N THR A 215 6.47 3.73 8.81
CA THR A 215 6.53 5.17 9.09
C THR A 215 5.18 5.86 8.97
N GLU A 216 4.23 5.24 8.30
CA GLU A 216 2.90 5.77 8.07
C GLU A 216 1.85 4.93 8.80
N ARG A 217 0.87 5.60 9.43
CA ARG A 217 -0.32 4.93 9.96
C ARG A 217 -1.21 4.49 8.80
N GLN A 218 -1.58 3.21 8.77
CA GLN A 218 -2.43 2.63 7.71
C GLN A 218 -3.88 2.50 8.13
N ILE A 219 -4.14 2.56 9.43
CA ILE A 219 -5.45 2.41 10.03
C ILE A 219 -5.77 3.64 10.88
N GLY A 220 -7.01 4.14 10.78
CA GLY A 220 -7.50 5.24 11.62
C GLY A 220 -8.89 4.97 12.18
N GLN A 221 -9.18 5.47 13.38
CA GLN A 221 -10.52 5.46 13.97
C GLN A 221 -11.43 6.44 13.23
N GLU A 222 -12.63 5.98 12.87
CA GLU A 222 -13.65 6.82 12.22
C GLU A 222 -14.90 7.00 13.08
N ALA A 223 -15.22 6.04 13.96
CA ALA A 223 -16.43 6.10 14.78
C ALA A 223 -16.28 5.33 16.09
N GLU A 224 -17.01 5.77 17.11
CA GLU A 224 -17.13 5.08 18.39
C GLU A 224 -18.60 5.05 18.84
N ALA A 225 -19.06 3.92 19.36
CA ALA A 225 -20.39 3.78 19.94
C ALA A 225 -20.41 2.82 21.14
N ARG A 226 -21.32 3.05 22.09
CA ARG A 226 -21.62 2.06 23.14
C ARG A 226 -22.51 0.97 22.57
N LEU A 227 -22.09 -0.28 22.74
CA LEU A 227 -22.79 -1.47 22.26
C LEU A 227 -23.16 -2.39 23.43
N PRO A 228 -24.37 -2.25 23.99
CA PRO A 228 -24.88 -3.19 24.99
C PRO A 228 -25.17 -4.54 24.33
N LEU A 229 -24.50 -5.60 24.80
CA LEU A 229 -24.68 -6.98 24.35
C LEU A 229 -25.15 -7.87 25.51
N PRO A 230 -25.74 -9.06 25.24
CA PRO A 230 -26.08 -10.01 26.29
C PRO A 230 -24.89 -10.40 27.19
N ALA A 231 -23.68 -10.37 26.63
CA ALA A 231 -22.43 -10.66 27.32
C ALA A 231 -21.91 -9.51 28.21
N GLY A 232 -22.45 -8.29 28.11
CA GLY A 232 -21.95 -7.12 28.83
C GLY A 232 -22.03 -5.83 28.02
N ASN A 233 -21.45 -4.76 28.56
CA ASN A 233 -21.37 -3.47 27.88
C ASN A 233 -20.02 -3.36 27.18
N PHE A 234 -20.05 -3.11 25.87
CA PHE A 234 -18.86 -2.93 25.06
C PHE A 234 -18.83 -1.51 24.47
N THR A 235 -17.64 -1.05 24.14
CA THR A 235 -17.41 0.05 23.22
C THR A 235 -17.03 -0.53 21.88
N ALA A 236 -17.79 -0.17 20.85
CA ALA A 236 -17.53 -0.51 19.46
C ALA A 236 -16.75 0.65 18.82
N VAL A 237 -15.53 0.37 18.36
CA VAL A 237 -14.68 1.34 17.66
C VAL A 237 -14.52 0.89 16.21
N GLY A 238 -14.96 1.73 15.27
CA GLY A 238 -14.82 1.53 13.84
C GLY A 238 -13.49 2.08 13.35
N PHE A 239 -12.75 1.25 12.61
CA PHE A 239 -11.45 1.58 12.03
C PHE A 239 -11.53 1.49 10.52
N ARG A 240 -10.87 2.39 9.79
CA ARG A 240 -10.78 2.30 8.34
C ARG A 240 -9.33 2.18 7.88
N SER A 241 -9.11 1.27 6.95
CA SER A 241 -7.85 1.07 6.23
C SER A 241 -7.68 2.10 5.12
N ALA A 242 -6.57 2.83 5.17
CA ALA A 242 -6.15 3.74 4.10
C ALA A 242 -5.68 2.98 2.84
N ILE A 243 -5.38 1.68 2.96
CA ILE A 243 -4.85 0.87 1.86
C ILE A 243 -5.96 0.41 0.91
N ASP A 244 -7.01 -0.19 1.46
CA ASP A 244 -8.07 -0.87 0.70
C ASP A 244 -9.48 -0.39 1.06
N GLY A 245 -9.61 0.57 1.98
CA GLY A 245 -10.87 1.13 2.43
C GLY A 245 -11.68 0.19 3.32
N ALA A 246 -11.13 -0.95 3.76
CA ALA A 246 -11.81 -1.88 4.65
C ALA A 246 -12.15 -1.22 5.99
N GLU A 247 -13.35 -1.47 6.50
CA GLU A 247 -13.81 -0.97 7.79
C GLU A 247 -13.76 -2.08 8.83
N HIS A 248 -12.79 -2.07 9.74
CA HIS A 248 -12.67 -3.06 10.80
C HIS A 248 -13.40 -2.60 12.07
N LEU A 249 -13.72 -3.53 12.96
CA LEU A 249 -14.41 -3.23 14.22
C LEU A 249 -13.60 -3.77 15.39
N ALA A 250 -13.34 -2.93 16.39
CA ALA A 250 -12.91 -3.38 17.71
C ALA A 250 -14.11 -3.35 18.67
N LEU A 251 -14.41 -4.48 19.29
CA LEU A 251 -15.33 -4.57 20.42
C LEU A 251 -14.51 -4.62 21.70
N VAL A 252 -14.44 -3.50 22.39
CA VAL A 252 -13.65 -3.33 23.62
C VAL A 252 -14.58 -3.46 24.82
N GLU A 253 -14.29 -4.37 25.74
CA GLU A 253 -15.10 -4.50 26.96
C GLU A 253 -14.91 -3.26 27.84
N ALA A 254 -16.01 -2.64 28.27
CA ALA A 254 -15.99 -1.30 28.85
C ALA A 254 -15.29 -1.21 30.22
N ARG A 255 -14.94 -2.34 30.85
CA ARG A 255 -14.29 -2.36 32.16
C ARG A 255 -12.77 -2.41 32.09
N THR A 256 -12.14 -2.29 30.92
CA THR A 256 -10.68 -2.56 30.83
C THR A 256 -9.98 -2.05 29.59
N TRP A 257 -9.13 -1.05 29.77
CA TRP A 257 -7.69 -1.13 30.06
C TRP A 257 -7.24 0.32 30.19
N THR A 258 -6.48 0.65 31.23
CA THR A 258 -5.80 1.97 31.32
C THR A 258 -4.31 1.73 31.12
N ALA A 259 -3.56 2.70 30.62
CA ALA A 259 -2.09 2.60 30.53
C ALA A 259 -1.40 2.19 31.85
N ALA A 260 -2.05 2.39 33.00
CA ALA A 260 -1.62 1.96 34.33
C ALA A 260 -1.94 0.49 34.70
N ALA A 261 -2.58 -0.28 33.82
CA ALA A 261 -2.97 -1.66 34.11
C ALA A 261 -1.76 -2.61 34.09
N THR A 262 -1.64 -3.45 35.12
CA THR A 262 -0.50 -4.36 35.31
C THR A 262 -0.55 -5.62 34.44
N ARG A 263 -1.65 -5.89 33.74
CA ARG A 263 -1.82 -7.06 32.87
C ARG A 263 -2.41 -6.66 31.51
N PRO A 264 -1.81 -7.10 30.39
CA PRO A 264 -2.34 -6.80 29.06
C PRO A 264 -3.73 -7.39 28.86
N PRO A 265 -4.58 -6.76 28.02
CA PRO A 265 -5.92 -7.27 27.72
C PRO A 265 -5.87 -8.60 26.96
N SER A 266 -6.93 -9.41 27.10
CA SER A 266 -7.10 -10.59 26.23
C SER A 266 -7.55 -10.11 24.85
N VAL A 267 -6.88 -10.56 23.78
CA VAL A 267 -7.23 -10.15 22.41
C VAL A 267 -7.68 -11.37 21.61
N TYR A 268 -8.89 -11.29 21.05
CA TYR A 268 -9.41 -12.26 20.10
C TYR A 268 -9.45 -11.64 18.70
N LEU A 269 -8.76 -12.27 17.75
CA LEU A 269 -8.78 -11.84 16.35
C LEU A 269 -9.77 -12.70 15.58
N HIS A 270 -10.75 -12.06 14.95
CA HIS A 270 -11.79 -12.74 14.19
C HIS A 270 -11.77 -12.27 12.74
N ALA A 271 -11.53 -13.21 11.81
CA ALA A 271 -11.71 -12.93 10.39
C ALA A 271 -13.19 -13.01 10.02
N GLU A 272 -13.70 -12.00 9.34
CA GLU A 272 -15.11 -11.91 8.91
C GLU A 272 -15.58 -13.20 8.20
N CYS A 273 -16.73 -13.70 8.63
CA CYS A 273 -17.37 -14.85 8.01
C CYS A 273 -18.89 -14.67 8.00
N VAL A 274 -19.43 -14.02 6.98
CA VAL A 274 -20.89 -13.74 6.88
C VAL A 274 -21.74 -15.02 7.06
N ILE A 275 -21.27 -16.16 6.53
CA ILE A 275 -21.98 -17.45 6.60
C ILE A 275 -22.11 -17.96 8.05
N GLY A 276 -21.05 -17.83 8.84
CA GLY A 276 -21.05 -18.26 10.24
C GLY A 276 -21.62 -17.18 11.16
N ASP A 277 -21.18 -15.94 11.00
CA ASP A 277 -21.40 -14.83 11.93
C ASP A 277 -22.82 -14.26 11.82
N VAL A 278 -23.36 -14.15 10.60
CA VAL A 278 -24.67 -13.56 10.34
C VAL A 278 -25.74 -14.62 10.16
N PHE A 279 -25.47 -15.64 9.34
CA PHE A 279 -26.46 -16.68 9.03
C PHE A 279 -26.43 -17.88 9.98
N GLY A 280 -25.43 -18.00 10.86
CA GLY A 280 -25.37 -19.05 11.87
C GLY A 280 -25.25 -20.47 11.29
N SER A 281 -24.60 -20.63 10.13
CA SER A 281 -24.50 -21.93 9.46
C SER A 281 -23.84 -22.99 10.36
N PHE A 282 -24.51 -24.13 10.54
CA PHE A 282 -23.94 -25.29 11.24
C PHE A 282 -22.73 -25.89 10.53
N GLY A 283 -22.56 -25.61 9.23
CA GLY A 283 -21.39 -26.03 8.45
C GLY A 283 -20.14 -25.18 8.67
N CYS A 284 -20.24 -24.05 9.39
CA CYS A 284 -19.11 -23.18 9.68
C CYS A 284 -19.14 -22.69 11.14
N PRO A 285 -18.15 -23.05 11.99
CA PRO A 285 -18.17 -22.72 13.41
C PRO A 285 -17.77 -21.27 13.73
N CYS A 286 -17.55 -20.40 12.73
CA CYS A 286 -17.05 -19.03 12.95
C CYS A 286 -17.95 -18.21 13.87
N GLY A 287 -19.26 -18.19 13.63
CA GLY A 287 -20.19 -17.44 14.48
C GLY A 287 -20.24 -17.96 15.92
N GLN A 288 -20.17 -19.30 16.10
CA GLN A 288 -20.10 -19.91 17.44
C GLN A 288 -18.81 -19.52 18.17
N ARG A 289 -17.67 -19.49 17.47
CA ARG A 289 -16.39 -19.07 18.04
C ARG A 289 -16.38 -17.59 18.42
N LEU A 290 -16.93 -16.72 17.56
CA LEU A 290 -17.07 -15.29 17.84
C LEU A 290 -17.93 -15.06 19.07
N GLN A 291 -19.11 -15.68 19.12
CA GLN A 291 -20.03 -15.54 20.25
C GLN A 291 -19.39 -16.02 21.57
N ALA A 292 -18.73 -17.17 21.55
CA ALA A 292 -18.01 -17.70 22.71
C ALA A 292 -16.87 -16.77 23.17
N ALA A 293 -16.17 -16.11 22.24
CA ALA A 293 -15.13 -15.14 22.58
C ALA A 293 -15.73 -13.89 23.24
N ILE A 294 -16.83 -13.34 22.70
CA ILE A 294 -17.53 -12.18 23.26
C ILE A 294 -18.04 -12.48 24.67
N GLU A 295 -18.64 -13.66 24.88
CA GLU A 295 -19.14 -14.11 26.19
C GLU A 295 -18.01 -14.26 27.22
N GLU A 296 -16.90 -14.89 26.83
CA GLU A 296 -15.76 -15.07 27.72
C GLU A 296 -15.10 -13.74 28.10
N LEU A 297 -15.01 -12.80 27.15
CA LEU A 297 -14.49 -11.46 27.40
C LEU A 297 -15.40 -10.66 28.34
N GLY A 298 -16.72 -10.71 28.12
CA GLY A 298 -17.71 -10.11 29.01
C GLY A 298 -17.65 -10.66 30.44
N ARG A 299 -17.41 -11.97 30.59
CA ARG A 299 -17.21 -12.63 31.89
C ARG A 299 -15.92 -12.21 32.58
N ARG A 300 -14.82 -12.06 31.84
CA ARG A 300 -13.51 -11.65 32.38
C ARG A 300 -13.46 -10.16 32.72
N GLY A 301 -14.19 -9.35 31.98
CA GLY A 301 -14.12 -7.88 32.06
C GLY A 301 -12.71 -7.36 31.80
N ASN A 302 -11.94 -8.04 30.92
CA ASN A 302 -10.60 -7.65 30.44
C ASN A 302 -10.25 -8.21 29.07
N GLY A 303 -10.70 -7.51 28.02
CA GLY A 303 -10.21 -7.73 26.68
C GLY A 303 -11.06 -7.15 25.56
N LEU A 304 -10.70 -7.52 24.35
CA LEU A 304 -11.32 -7.01 23.13
C LEU A 304 -11.36 -8.05 22.01
N VAL A 305 -12.33 -7.90 21.12
CA VAL A 305 -12.40 -8.61 19.84
C VAL A 305 -12.03 -7.64 18.73
N LEU A 306 -11.10 -8.03 17.86
CA LEU A 306 -10.89 -7.35 16.57
C LEU A 306 -11.58 -8.16 15.48
N TYR A 307 -12.64 -7.60 14.91
CA TYR A 307 -13.38 -8.13 13.77
C TYR A 307 -12.80 -7.56 12.49
N LEU A 308 -12.00 -8.38 11.82
CA LEU A 308 -11.19 -8.03 10.65
C LEU A 308 -11.96 -8.41 9.39
N ARG A 309 -12.60 -7.41 8.80
CA ARG A 309 -13.29 -7.52 7.52
C ARG A 309 -12.33 -7.68 6.35
N THR A 310 -12.85 -8.27 5.27
CA THR A 310 -12.14 -8.36 4.01
C THR A 310 -12.35 -7.07 3.23
N GLY A 311 -11.26 -6.43 2.79
CA GLY A 311 -11.34 -5.23 1.94
C GLY A 311 -11.70 -5.57 0.50
N GLN A 312 -11.83 -4.55 -0.35
CA GLN A 312 -12.12 -4.75 -1.77
C GLN A 312 -11.01 -5.54 -2.51
N ARG A 313 -9.81 -5.60 -1.92
CA ARG A 313 -8.66 -6.37 -2.43
C ARG A 313 -7.87 -7.01 -1.29
N GLY A 314 -8.33 -8.14 -0.77
CA GLY A 314 -7.50 -8.98 0.10
C GLY A 314 -8.30 -9.88 1.05
N SER A 315 -7.99 -11.19 1.00
CA SER A 315 -8.55 -12.32 1.77
C SER A 315 -9.95 -12.82 1.34
N THR A 316 -10.22 -14.07 1.74
CA THR A 316 -11.13 -15.03 1.10
C THR A 316 -12.44 -14.41 0.65
N ARG A 317 -12.62 -14.29 -0.67
CA ARG A 317 -13.89 -13.77 -1.21
C ARG A 317 -15.03 -14.66 -0.74
N LEU A 318 -16.21 -14.09 -0.51
CA LEU A 318 -17.42 -14.87 -0.20
C LEU A 318 -17.59 -16.05 -1.17
N THR A 319 -17.26 -15.84 -2.44
CA THR A 319 -17.26 -16.87 -3.50
C THR A 319 -16.28 -18.01 -3.23
N GLU A 320 -15.07 -17.73 -2.76
CA GLU A 320 -14.08 -18.76 -2.40
C GLU A 320 -14.51 -19.53 -1.15
N THR A 321 -15.10 -18.84 -0.17
CA THR A 321 -15.69 -19.47 1.01
C THR A 321 -16.81 -20.42 0.62
N LEU A 322 -17.70 -20.01 -0.29
CA LEU A 322 -18.78 -20.86 -0.81
C LEU A 322 -18.24 -22.06 -1.60
N ALA A 323 -17.20 -21.87 -2.42
CA ALA A 323 -16.55 -22.95 -3.16
C ALA A 323 -15.92 -23.98 -2.21
N GLY A 324 -15.25 -23.52 -1.14
CA GLY A 324 -14.69 -24.40 -0.11
C GLY A 324 -15.77 -25.20 0.61
N LEU A 325 -16.84 -24.55 1.05
CA LEU A 325 -17.98 -25.22 1.68
C LEU A 325 -18.62 -26.26 0.74
N ALA A 326 -18.78 -25.94 -0.54
CA ALA A 326 -19.29 -26.89 -1.54
C ALA A 326 -18.35 -28.10 -1.73
N ALA A 327 -17.03 -27.90 -1.59
CA ALA A 327 -16.02 -28.96 -1.63
C ALA A 327 -15.88 -29.73 -0.29
N GLY A 328 -16.69 -29.42 0.72
CA GLY A 328 -16.62 -30.05 2.04
C GLY A 328 -15.40 -29.66 2.87
N SER A 329 -14.70 -28.57 2.51
CA SER A 329 -13.58 -28.07 3.28
C SER A 329 -14.05 -27.30 4.52
N ALA A 330 -13.21 -27.30 5.56
CA ALA A 330 -13.46 -26.49 6.75
C ALA A 330 -13.45 -24.99 6.40
N CYS A 331 -14.24 -24.22 7.13
CA CYS A 331 -14.43 -22.78 6.90
C CYS A 331 -13.07 -22.04 6.84
N PRO A 332 -12.73 -21.39 5.71
CA PRO A 332 -11.39 -20.87 5.41
C PRO A 332 -11.05 -19.55 6.11
N ALA A 333 -11.84 -19.09 7.07
CA ALA A 333 -11.63 -17.84 7.81
C ALA A 333 -10.35 -17.94 8.68
N THR A 334 -9.21 -17.76 8.03
CA THR A 334 -7.87 -17.80 8.59
C THR A 334 -7.27 -16.42 8.39
N LEU A 335 -6.69 -15.88 9.45
CA LEU A 335 -6.06 -14.57 9.42
C LEU A 335 -4.84 -14.58 8.52
N THR A 336 -4.85 -13.72 7.51
CA THR A 336 -3.68 -13.49 6.65
C THR A 336 -2.60 -12.69 7.39
N PRO A 337 -1.34 -12.71 6.92
CA PRO A 337 -0.29 -11.84 7.46
C PRO A 337 -0.69 -10.35 7.45
N GLU A 338 -1.37 -9.89 6.41
CA GLU A 338 -1.85 -8.51 6.27
C GLU A 338 -2.88 -8.17 7.35
N GLN A 339 -3.85 -9.06 7.58
CA GLN A 339 -4.86 -8.89 8.64
C GLN A 339 -4.22 -8.87 10.03
N ARG A 340 -3.13 -9.61 10.25
CA ARG A 340 -2.38 -9.56 11.52
C ARG A 340 -1.63 -8.24 11.69
N SER A 341 -1.11 -7.66 10.62
CA SER A 341 -0.50 -6.32 10.66
C SER A 341 -1.54 -5.23 10.95
N VAL A 342 -2.70 -5.29 10.29
CA VAL A 342 -3.84 -4.39 10.58
C VAL A 342 -4.26 -4.49 12.04
N ALA A 343 -4.38 -5.72 12.57
CA ALA A 343 -4.70 -5.93 13.98
C ALA A 343 -3.66 -5.30 14.92
N ALA A 344 -2.36 -5.39 14.58
CA ALA A 344 -1.30 -4.77 15.36
C ALA A 344 -1.45 -3.24 15.40
N GLU A 345 -1.75 -2.61 14.27
CA GLU A 345 -1.99 -1.16 14.20
C GLU A 345 -3.24 -0.73 14.97
N MET A 346 -4.34 -1.49 14.86
CA MET A 346 -5.55 -1.22 15.66
C MET A 346 -5.26 -1.28 17.17
N LEU A 347 -4.46 -2.26 17.62
CA LEU A 347 -4.07 -2.37 19.03
C LEU A 347 -3.23 -1.18 19.48
N LEU A 348 -2.23 -0.78 18.68
CA LEU A 348 -1.40 0.39 18.95
C LEU A 348 -2.25 1.68 19.02
N ASP A 349 -3.22 1.84 18.13
CA ASP A 349 -4.09 3.01 18.11
C ASP A 349 -5.09 3.04 19.29
N LEU A 350 -5.50 1.87 19.79
CA LEU A 350 -6.20 1.72 21.08
C LEU A 350 -5.29 1.95 22.30
N GLY A 351 -4.01 2.28 22.09
CA GLY A 351 -3.01 2.52 23.12
C GLY A 351 -2.36 1.26 23.69
N ILE A 352 -2.65 0.07 23.16
CA ILE A 352 -2.11 -1.19 23.67
C ILE A 352 -0.71 -1.37 23.08
N GLU A 353 0.33 -1.16 23.89
CA GLU A 353 1.74 -1.19 23.46
C GLU A 353 2.49 -2.47 23.90
N GLN A 354 1.84 -3.36 24.65
CA GLN A 354 2.46 -4.57 25.19
C GLN A 354 2.21 -5.81 24.33
N THR A 355 3.09 -6.82 24.43
CA THR A 355 2.86 -8.13 23.82
C THR A 355 1.55 -8.74 24.31
N VAL A 356 0.59 -8.93 23.39
CA VAL A 356 -0.69 -9.55 23.69
C VAL A 356 -0.67 -11.04 23.34
N SER A 357 -1.36 -11.84 24.16
CA SER A 357 -1.61 -13.24 23.82
C SER A 357 -2.74 -13.30 22.80
N LEU A 358 -2.47 -13.88 21.63
CA LEU A 358 -3.49 -14.10 20.61
C LEU A 358 -4.23 -15.41 20.88
N GLY A 359 -5.55 -15.32 21.10
CA GLY A 359 -6.41 -16.49 21.07
C GLY A 359 -6.85 -16.80 19.63
N GLU A 360 -6.35 -17.88 19.02
CA GLU A 360 -6.90 -18.42 17.75
C GLU A 360 -8.11 -19.37 17.99
N VAL A 361 -8.39 -19.68 19.26
CA VAL A 361 -9.50 -20.50 19.78
C VAL A 361 -10.19 -19.65 20.86
N PRO A 362 -11.52 -19.68 21.05
CA PRO A 362 -12.12 -19.09 22.26
C PRO A 362 -11.29 -19.55 23.45
N LEU A 363 -10.82 -18.59 24.26
CA LEU A 363 -9.84 -18.75 25.34
C LEU A 363 -10.30 -19.81 26.36
N LEU A 364 -10.22 -21.08 25.98
CA LEU A 364 -10.51 -22.22 26.80
C LEU A 364 -9.28 -22.46 27.67
N LEU A 365 -9.43 -22.03 28.92
CA LEU A 365 -8.89 -22.67 30.11
C LEU A 365 -7.40 -23.04 30.04
N ALA A 366 -6.55 -22.12 30.46
CA ALA A 366 -5.40 -22.49 31.29
C ALA A 366 -5.70 -22.02 32.71
N ARG A 367 -5.97 -22.98 33.60
CA ARG A 367 -5.89 -22.78 35.05
C ARG A 367 -4.46 -22.46 35.45
#